data_AF-A0A6G3RNM2-F1
#
_entry.id   AF-A0A6G3RNM2-F1
#
_cell.length_a   1.000
_cell.length_b   1.000
_cell.length_c   1.000
_cell.angle_alpha   90.00
_cell.angle_beta   90.00
_cell.angle_gamma   90.00
#
_symmetry.space_group_name_H-M   'P 1'
#
loop_
_entity.id
_entity.type
_entity.pdbx_description
1 polymer ?
#
loop_
_entity_poly.entity_id
_entity_poly.type
_entity_poly.pdbx_seq_one_letter_code
_entity_poly.pdbx_strand_id
1 'polypeptide(L)'
;MSSSTTTPPTGQNAFWSVEEHLDDILEAVRPLEPIELQLLDAQGCVLVEDVTVPVSLPPFDNSSMDGYAVRVADVAGASEEFPAVLTVVGDVAAGAGAQPTVGPGQAARIMTGAPLPPG
;
A
#
# COMPACT_ATOMS: atom_id res chain seq x y z
N MET A 1 29.23 -11.25 21.11
CA MET A 1 28.03 -11.37 21.97
C MET A 1 27.98 -12.80 22.43
N SER A 2 28.36 -13.03 23.69
CA SER A 2 28.78 -14.33 24.21
C SER A 2 27.61 -15.32 24.29
N SER A 3 27.78 -16.47 23.64
CA SER A 3 26.89 -17.63 23.77
C SER A 3 27.13 -18.27 25.14
N SER A 4 26.19 -18.05 26.06
CA SER A 4 26.14 -18.77 27.34
C SER A 4 25.39 -20.07 27.12
N THR A 5 26.11 -21.15 26.82
CA THR A 5 25.52 -22.50 26.78
C THR A 5 25.18 -22.90 28.22
N THR A 6 23.90 -22.86 28.59
CA THR A 6 23.44 -23.32 29.91
C THR A 6 23.62 -24.84 29.97
N THR A 7 24.54 -25.29 30.82
CA THR A 7 24.79 -26.71 31.09
C THR A 7 23.67 -27.23 32.00
N PRO A 8 23.03 -28.37 31.70
CA PRO A 8 21.92 -28.85 32.51
C PRO A 8 22.38 -29.18 33.94
N PRO A 9 21.60 -28.80 34.96
CA PRO A 9 21.96 -29.02 36.35
C PRO A 9 21.97 -30.52 36.67
N THR A 10 23.17 -31.05 36.94
CA THR A 10 23.35 -32.48 37.26
C THR A 10 23.22 -32.69 38.77
N GLY A 11 22.00 -33.02 39.24
CA GLY A 11 21.74 -33.36 40.63
C GLY A 11 20.25 -33.65 40.91
N GLN A 12 19.96 -34.56 41.85
CA GLN A 12 18.61 -35.11 42.15
C GLN A 12 17.60 -34.10 42.75
N ASN A 13 17.82 -32.78 42.64
CA ASN A 13 16.82 -31.76 42.98
C ASN A 13 17.13 -30.40 42.32
N ALA A 14 17.37 -30.43 41.01
CA ALA A 14 17.58 -29.19 40.26
C ALA A 14 16.25 -28.47 40.04
N PHE A 15 16.00 -27.39 40.79
CA PHE A 15 14.90 -26.47 40.52
C PHE A 15 15.33 -25.48 39.46
N TRP A 16 14.58 -25.43 38.36
CA TRP A 16 14.76 -24.46 37.30
C TRP A 16 13.85 -23.27 37.56
N SER A 17 14.29 -22.07 37.19
CA SER A 17 13.35 -20.95 37.06
C SER A 17 12.41 -21.18 35.87
N VAL A 18 11.31 -20.43 35.81
CA VAL A 18 10.38 -20.50 34.67
C VAL A 18 11.08 -20.05 33.39
N GLU A 19 11.95 -19.04 33.49
CA GLU A 19 12.73 -18.52 32.37
C GLU A 19 13.74 -19.54 31.85
N GLU A 20 14.49 -20.20 32.74
CA GLU A 20 15.47 -21.22 32.37
C GLU A 20 14.80 -22.40 31.64
N HIS A 21 13.61 -22.80 32.12
CA HIS A 21 12.89 -23.90 31.50
C HIS A 21 12.21 -23.51 30.18
N LEU A 22 11.73 -22.27 30.08
CA LEU A 22 11.21 -21.74 28.82
C LEU A 22 12.30 -21.69 27.75
N ASP A 23 13.50 -21.21 28.10
CA ASP A 23 14.63 -21.10 27.17
C ASP A 23 15.04 -22.48 26.64
N ASP A 24 15.17 -23.50 27.50
CA ASP A 24 15.49 -24.88 27.09
C ASP A 24 14.42 -25.48 26.16
N ILE A 25 13.13 -25.25 26.45
CA ILE A 25 12.05 -25.68 25.56
C ILE A 25 12.18 -24.98 24.20
N LEU A 26 12.39 -23.66 24.18
CA LEU A 26 12.49 -22.89 22.94
C LEU A 26 13.75 -23.28 22.13
N GLU A 27 14.85 -23.65 22.79
CA GLU A 27 16.06 -24.16 22.14
C GLU A 27 15.85 -25.51 21.42
N ALA A 28 14.90 -26.32 21.90
CA ALA A 28 14.55 -27.61 21.29
C ALA A 28 13.58 -27.49 20.10
N VAL A 29 12.82 -26.39 20.00
CA VAL A 29 11.82 -26.18 18.94
C VAL A 29 12.46 -25.56 17.70
N ARG A 30 11.97 -25.94 16.52
CA ARG A 30 12.36 -25.36 15.23
C ARG A 30 11.11 -24.88 14.49
N PRO A 31 11.19 -23.76 13.74
CA PRO A 31 10.10 -23.37 12.85
C PRO A 31 9.77 -24.51 11.88
N LEU A 32 8.49 -24.66 11.55
CA LEU A 32 8.05 -25.60 10.53
C LEU A 32 8.49 -25.14 9.14
N GLU A 33 8.52 -26.07 8.21
CA GLU A 33 8.75 -25.73 6.80
C GLU A 33 7.64 -24.79 6.30
N PRO A 34 7.97 -23.81 5.43
CA PRO A 34 6.96 -22.94 4.83
C PRO A 34 5.95 -23.74 4.02
N ILE A 35 4.70 -23.29 4.04
CA ILE A 35 3.63 -23.85 3.21
C ILE A 35 3.06 -22.76 2.31
N GLU A 36 2.75 -23.12 1.07
CA GLU A 36 1.98 -22.25 0.17
C GLU A 36 0.50 -22.50 0.38
N LEU A 37 -0.25 -21.42 0.57
CA LEU A 37 -1.68 -21.44 0.79
C LEU A 37 -2.36 -20.45 -0.17
N GLN A 38 -3.64 -20.70 -0.47
CA GLN A 38 -4.46 -19.66 -1.07
C GLN A 38 -4.71 -18.54 -0.05
N LEU A 39 -4.84 -17.31 -0.51
CA LEU A 39 -4.95 -16.14 0.37
C LEU A 39 -6.07 -16.27 1.41
N LEU A 40 -7.21 -16.87 1.03
CA LEU A 40 -8.36 -17.04 1.91
C LEU A 40 -8.12 -18.11 3.00
N ASP A 41 -7.20 -19.04 2.77
CA ASP A 41 -6.85 -20.10 3.72
C ASP A 41 -5.70 -19.69 4.67
N ALA A 42 -5.02 -18.58 4.36
CA ALA A 42 -3.85 -18.10 5.12
C ALA A 42 -4.22 -17.36 6.42
N GLN A 43 -5.51 -17.19 6.74
CA GLN A 43 -5.95 -16.48 7.93
C GLN A 43 -5.44 -17.19 9.21
N GLY A 44 -4.70 -16.46 10.04
CA GLY A 44 -4.12 -16.98 11.29
C GLY A 44 -2.72 -17.58 11.12
N CYS A 45 -2.20 -17.68 9.90
CA CYS A 45 -0.81 -18.04 9.65
C CYS A 45 0.13 -16.85 9.88
N VAL A 46 1.42 -17.15 10.03
CA VAL A 46 2.50 -16.16 10.09
C VAL A 46 3.21 -16.12 8.74
N LEU A 47 3.51 -14.93 8.24
CA LEU A 47 4.28 -14.76 7.01
C LEU A 47 5.71 -15.25 7.21
N VAL A 48 6.22 -15.97 6.21
CA VAL A 48 7.60 -16.47 6.23
C VAL A 48 8.60 -15.47 5.65
N GLU A 49 8.12 -14.55 4.81
CA GLU A 49 8.90 -13.51 4.15
C GLU A 49 8.10 -12.21 4.05
N ASP A 50 8.80 -11.11 3.78
CA ASP A 50 8.19 -9.79 3.60
C ASP A 50 7.35 -9.75 2.32
N VAL A 51 6.12 -9.23 2.42
CA VAL A 51 5.27 -8.96 1.26
C VAL A 51 5.56 -7.56 0.76
N THR A 52 6.15 -7.45 -0.42
CA THR A 52 6.49 -6.17 -1.06
C THR A 52 5.65 -5.93 -2.30
N VAL A 53 5.27 -4.67 -2.55
CA VAL A 53 4.52 -4.29 -3.76
C VAL A 53 5.51 -3.77 -4.81
N PRO A 54 5.58 -4.38 -6.02
CA PRO A 54 6.55 -3.99 -7.04
C PRO A 54 6.16 -2.72 -7.82
N VAL A 55 4.96 -2.19 -7.59
CA VAL A 55 4.36 -1.09 -8.34
C VAL A 55 3.68 -0.09 -7.41
N SER A 56 3.53 1.15 -7.86
CA SER A 56 2.75 2.16 -7.14
C SER A 56 1.26 1.77 -7.11
N LEU A 57 0.60 2.14 -6.00
CA LEU A 57 -0.84 2.04 -5.87
C LEU A 57 -1.40 3.39 -5.37
N PRO A 58 -2.18 4.13 -6.18
CA PRO A 58 -2.58 3.81 -7.56
C PRO A 58 -1.39 3.86 -8.55
N PRO A 59 -1.50 3.18 -9.71
CA PRO A 59 -0.42 3.13 -10.71
C PRO A 59 -0.30 4.41 -11.55
N PHE A 60 -1.24 5.35 -11.41
CA PHE A 60 -1.28 6.64 -12.10
C PHE A 60 -2.02 7.67 -11.24
N ASP A 61 -1.80 8.95 -11.55
CA ASP A 61 -2.56 10.05 -10.93
C ASP A 61 -4.02 9.95 -11.37
N ASN A 62 -4.94 9.81 -10.41
CA ASN A 62 -6.35 9.64 -10.67
C ASN A 62 -7.19 10.72 -9.98
N SER A 63 -8.42 10.89 -10.43
CA SER A 63 -9.36 11.78 -9.77
C SER A 63 -9.95 11.12 -8.52
N SER A 64 -9.86 11.79 -7.37
CA SER A 64 -10.52 11.34 -6.13
C SER A 64 -12.03 11.61 -6.10
N MET A 65 -12.54 12.43 -7.02
CA MET A 65 -13.92 12.87 -7.09
C MET A 65 -14.41 12.98 -8.53
N ASP A 66 -15.71 13.11 -8.72
CA ASP A 66 -16.28 13.54 -9.99
C ASP A 66 -16.12 15.07 -10.12
N GLY A 67 -15.78 15.55 -11.32
CA GLY A 67 -15.57 16.98 -11.54
C GLY A 67 -14.98 17.30 -12.91
N TYR A 68 -14.05 18.26 -12.94
CA TYR A 68 -13.36 18.71 -14.15
C TYR A 68 -11.85 18.75 -13.92
N ALA A 69 -11.11 18.07 -14.80
CA ALA A 69 -9.67 18.22 -14.91
C ALA A 69 -9.37 19.54 -15.63
N VAL A 70 -8.60 20.40 -14.97
CA VAL A 70 -8.22 21.73 -15.44
C VAL A 70 -6.73 21.95 -15.26
N ARG A 71 -6.18 22.91 -15.99
CA ARG A 71 -4.80 23.34 -15.81
C ARG A 71 -4.76 24.43 -14.75
N VAL A 72 -3.85 24.32 -13.78
CA VAL A 72 -3.70 25.30 -12.69
C VAL A 72 -3.52 26.72 -13.24
N ALA A 73 -2.76 26.87 -14.33
CA ALA A 73 -2.51 28.17 -14.96
C ALA A 73 -3.79 28.87 -15.45
N ASP A 74 -4.82 28.12 -15.84
CA ASP A 74 -6.05 28.66 -16.41
C ASP A 74 -7.04 29.10 -15.31
N VAL A 75 -6.81 28.71 -14.04
CA VAL A 75 -7.65 29.08 -12.90
C VAL A 75 -6.92 29.92 -11.84
N ALA A 76 -5.63 30.17 -11.99
CA ALA A 76 -4.80 30.84 -10.99
C ALA A 76 -5.27 32.26 -10.60
N GLY A 77 -5.91 32.98 -11.53
CA GLY A 77 -6.47 34.32 -11.30
C GLY A 77 -7.99 34.34 -11.11
N ALA A 78 -8.65 33.18 -11.06
CA ALA A 78 -10.10 33.12 -10.96
C ALA A 78 -10.58 33.59 -9.58
N SER A 79 -11.63 34.39 -9.55
CA SER A 79 -12.34 34.79 -8.35
C SER A 79 -13.86 34.74 -8.58
N GLU A 80 -14.66 34.98 -7.53
CA GLU A 80 -16.12 35.05 -7.67
C GLU A 80 -16.56 36.20 -8.60
N GLU A 81 -15.84 37.32 -8.60
CA GLU A 81 -16.12 38.47 -9.47
C GLU A 81 -15.59 38.26 -10.90
N PHE A 82 -14.49 37.50 -11.04
CA PHE A 82 -13.83 37.21 -12.31
C PHE A 82 -13.62 35.71 -12.49
N PRO A 83 -14.69 34.94 -12.80
CA PRO A 83 -14.58 33.50 -12.95
C PRO A 83 -13.82 33.13 -14.23
N ALA A 84 -13.00 32.07 -14.15
CA ALA A 84 -12.42 31.45 -15.35
C ALA A 84 -13.50 30.68 -16.11
N VAL A 85 -13.53 30.86 -17.44
CA VAL A 85 -14.42 30.12 -18.35
C VAL A 85 -13.57 29.21 -19.22
N LEU A 86 -13.79 27.90 -19.10
CA LEU A 86 -13.03 26.87 -19.81
C LEU A 86 -13.92 26.07 -20.74
N THR A 87 -13.38 25.66 -21.89
CA THR A 87 -14.08 24.82 -22.86
C THR A 87 -13.95 23.36 -22.47
N VAL A 88 -15.06 22.67 -22.23
CA VAL A 88 -15.05 21.22 -21.97
C VAL A 88 -14.81 20.47 -23.28
N VAL A 89 -13.67 19.79 -23.39
CA VAL A 89 -13.25 19.10 -24.64
C VAL A 89 -13.54 17.60 -24.68
N GLY A 90 -14.03 17.05 -23.57
CA GLY A 90 -14.42 15.64 -23.51
C GLY A 90 -14.65 15.14 -22.09
N ASP A 91 -14.93 13.85 -22.01
CA ASP A 91 -15.19 13.11 -20.78
C ASP A 91 -14.10 12.05 -20.54
N VAL A 92 -13.70 11.89 -19.28
CA VAL A 92 -12.71 10.90 -18.83
C VAL A 92 -13.35 10.01 -17.78
N ALA A 93 -13.71 8.79 -18.17
CA ALA A 93 -14.32 7.78 -17.30
C ALA A 93 -13.27 6.85 -16.69
N ALA A 94 -13.60 6.23 -15.55
CA ALA A 94 -12.76 5.22 -14.93
C ALA A 94 -12.54 4.03 -15.88
N GLY A 95 -11.29 3.58 -16.01
CA GLY A 95 -10.92 2.50 -16.93
C GLY A 95 -10.96 2.88 -18.42
N ALA A 96 -11.19 4.16 -18.76
CA ALA A 96 -11.14 4.62 -20.14
C ALA A 96 -9.72 4.56 -20.70
N GLY A 97 -9.61 4.28 -22.00
CA GLY A 97 -8.34 4.22 -22.73
C GLY A 97 -7.78 5.61 -23.06
N ALA A 98 -7.84 5.99 -24.33
CA ALA A 98 -7.33 7.29 -24.79
C ALA A 98 -8.12 8.44 -24.17
N GLN A 99 -7.39 9.42 -23.62
CA GLN A 99 -7.94 10.61 -22.99
C GLN A 99 -7.75 11.83 -23.89
N PRO A 100 -8.66 12.81 -23.86
CA PRO A 100 -8.40 14.12 -24.46
C PRO A 100 -7.22 14.79 -23.75
N THR A 101 -6.41 15.54 -24.49
CA THR A 101 -5.41 16.43 -23.90
C THR A 101 -6.09 17.74 -23.52
N VAL A 102 -5.86 18.22 -22.29
CA VAL A 102 -6.38 19.50 -21.82
C VAL A 102 -5.37 20.59 -22.19
N GLY A 103 -5.73 21.43 -23.17
CA GLY A 103 -4.94 22.60 -23.56
C GLY A 103 -5.28 23.87 -22.77
N PRO A 104 -4.61 25.01 -23.09
CA PRO A 104 -4.95 26.31 -22.52
C PRO A 104 -6.42 26.69 -22.73
N GLY A 105 -7.09 27.10 -21.66
CA GLY A 105 -8.50 27.50 -21.68
C GLY A 105 -9.48 26.32 -21.83
N GLN A 106 -9.01 25.09 -21.61
CA GLN A 106 -9.80 23.87 -21.75
C GLN A 106 -9.95 23.13 -20.42
N ALA A 107 -10.94 22.26 -20.36
CA ALA A 107 -11.18 21.33 -19.27
C ALA A 107 -11.67 19.98 -19.83
N ALA A 108 -11.51 18.91 -19.07
CA ALA A 108 -12.17 17.64 -19.36
C ALA A 108 -13.03 17.25 -18.17
N ARG A 109 -14.28 16.83 -18.39
CA ARG A 109 -15.10 16.27 -17.29
C ARG A 109 -14.50 14.94 -16.89
N ILE A 110 -14.27 14.72 -15.60
CA ILE A 110 -13.56 13.54 -15.09
C ILE A 110 -14.38 12.87 -13.99
N MET A 111 -14.36 11.54 -13.97
CA MET A 111 -15.06 10.73 -12.96
C MET A 111 -14.06 10.17 -11.94
N THR A 112 -14.56 9.81 -10.76
CA THR A 112 -13.78 9.21 -9.68
C THR A 112 -13.04 7.96 -10.15
N GLY A 113 -11.75 7.86 -9.81
CA GLY A 113 -10.85 6.77 -10.18
C GLY A 113 -10.31 6.85 -11.61
N ALA A 114 -10.77 7.80 -12.42
CA ALA A 114 -10.27 7.96 -13.78
C ALA A 114 -8.87 8.61 -13.79
N PRO A 115 -7.99 8.21 -14.73
CA PRO A 115 -6.67 8.82 -14.88
C PRO A 115 -6.77 10.30 -15.24
N LEU A 116 -5.87 11.11 -14.70
CA LEU A 116 -5.75 12.52 -15.07
C LEU A 116 -5.32 12.65 -16.54
N PRO A 117 -6.08 13.38 -17.39
CA PRO A 117 -5.67 13.63 -18.76
C PRO A 117 -4.40 14.48 -18.82
N PRO A 118 -3.56 14.33 -19.85
CA PRO A 118 -2.39 15.18 -20.01
C PRO A 118 -2.79 16.64 -20.25
N GLY A 119 -2.11 17.60 -19.62
CA GLY A 119 -2.38 19.05 -19.79
C GLY A 119 -1.90 19.94 -18.66
#